data_AF-A0A7C9J6J8-F1
#
_entry.id   AF-A0A7C9J6J8-F1
#
_cell.length_a   1.000
_cell.length_b   1.000
_cell.length_c   1.000
_cell.angle_alpha   90.00
_cell.angle_beta   90.00
_cell.angle_gamma   90.00
#
_symmetry.space_group_name_H-M   'P 1'
#
loop_
_entity.id
_entity.type
_entity.pdbx_description
1 polymer ?
#
loop_
_entity_poly.entity_id
_entity_poly.type
_entity_poly.pdbx_seq_one_letter_code
_entity_poly.pdbx_strand_id
1 'polypeptide(L)'
;MRLTRSMISTAIALFIGLAVPLAASQPANAACGTVNSASSYWGWNGTWSTHVVGTNCSTRYGRFVWDTSDQCCNPWWVKIERQLWGSYGWLTTHTQSKRMEFGNFGTHNTGTVPSRPSDGSERFHACWGVGYQLTPPSSWTCGGWVS
;
A
#
# COMPACT_ATOMS: atom_id res chain seq x y z
N MET A 1 54.21 25.67 -58.19
CA MET A 1 54.33 26.22 -56.81
C MET A 1 53.00 25.94 -56.12
N ARG A 2 52.83 24.88 -55.31
CA ARG A 2 53.22 24.71 -53.89
C ARG A 2 52.92 25.93 -53.00
N LEU A 3 51.92 25.73 -52.12
CA LEU A 3 51.85 26.06 -50.67
C LEU A 3 52.03 27.57 -50.32
N THR A 4 51.29 28.21 -49.42
CA THR A 4 50.79 27.77 -48.10
C THR A 4 50.05 28.92 -47.39
N ARG A 5 49.29 28.55 -46.34
CA ARG A 5 48.91 29.33 -45.12
C ARG A 5 47.80 30.36 -45.29
N SER A 6 46.58 30.07 -44.81
CA SER A 6 46.12 30.09 -43.41
C SER A 6 46.00 31.50 -42.85
N MET A 7 44.77 32.01 -42.71
CA MET A 7 44.37 32.80 -41.53
C MET A 7 42.90 32.56 -41.21
N ILE A 8 42.74 32.16 -39.96
CA ILE A 8 41.53 31.94 -39.17
C ILE A 8 40.74 33.25 -39.07
N SER A 9 39.42 33.20 -39.28
CA SER A 9 38.50 34.18 -38.69
C SER A 9 37.20 33.52 -38.28
N THR A 10 37.08 33.44 -36.96
CA THR A 10 35.94 33.04 -36.16
C THR A 10 34.74 33.93 -36.40
N ALA A 11 33.59 33.34 -36.76
CA ALA A 11 32.29 33.94 -36.56
C ALA A 11 31.54 33.10 -35.51
N ILE A 12 31.42 33.67 -34.31
CA ILE A 12 30.64 33.13 -33.20
C ILE A 12 29.17 33.39 -33.52
N ALA A 13 28.43 32.35 -33.91
CA ALA A 13 26.98 32.40 -33.95
C ALA A 13 26.43 32.16 -32.54
N LEU A 14 26.00 33.25 -31.91
CA LEU A 14 25.33 33.26 -30.62
C LEU A 14 23.95 32.59 -30.76
N PHE A 15 23.87 31.29 -30.49
CA PHE A 15 22.59 30.63 -30.26
C PHE A 15 22.11 30.97 -28.85
N ILE A 16 21.20 31.96 -28.76
CA ILE A 16 20.35 32.14 -27.58
C ILE A 16 19.32 30.99 -27.61
N GLY A 17 19.76 29.83 -27.11
CA GLY A 17 18.85 28.78 -26.70
C GLY A 17 18.22 29.22 -25.38
N LEU A 18 17.01 29.78 -25.45
CA LEU A 18 16.12 29.85 -24.31
C LEU A 18 15.84 28.40 -23.86
N ALA A 19 16.68 27.88 -22.97
CA ALA A 19 16.34 26.74 -22.16
C ALA A 19 15.16 27.18 -21.29
N VAL A 20 13.93 26.94 -21.76
CA VAL A 20 12.78 26.86 -20.87
C VAL A 20 13.11 25.68 -19.97
N PRO A 21 13.36 25.88 -18.66
CA PRO A 21 13.33 24.74 -17.78
C PRO A 21 11.89 24.25 -17.87
N LEU A 22 11.67 23.10 -18.52
CA LEU A 22 10.58 22.26 -18.13
C LEU A 22 10.88 21.92 -16.67
N ALA A 23 10.39 22.77 -15.77
CA ALA A 23 10.23 22.41 -14.39
C ALA A 23 9.41 21.13 -14.44
N ALA A 24 10.09 20.00 -14.29
CA ALA A 24 9.44 18.75 -13.99
C ALA A 24 8.62 19.08 -12.74
N SER A 25 7.31 19.22 -12.91
CA SER A 25 6.39 19.24 -11.79
C SER A 25 6.68 17.93 -11.06
N GLN A 26 7.42 18.03 -9.97
CA GLN A 26 7.58 16.91 -9.07
C GLN A 26 6.14 16.50 -8.74
N PRO A 27 5.75 15.23 -8.95
CA PRO A 27 4.45 14.79 -8.47
C PRO A 27 4.42 15.18 -7.00
N ALA A 28 3.37 15.91 -6.61
CA ALA A 28 3.15 16.24 -5.22
C ALA A 28 3.24 14.91 -4.46
N ASN A 29 4.30 14.75 -3.68
CA ASN A 29 4.42 13.64 -2.75
C ASN A 29 3.33 13.87 -1.72
N ALA A 30 2.11 13.44 -2.04
CA ALA A 30 1.06 13.25 -1.07
C ALA A 30 1.69 12.44 0.06
N ALA A 31 1.48 12.88 1.31
CA ALA A 31 2.00 12.20 2.48
C ALA A 31 1.38 10.79 2.56
N CYS A 32 1.97 9.84 1.84
CA CYS A 32 1.38 8.53 1.56
C CYS A 32 1.46 7.58 2.77
N GLY A 33 2.02 8.04 3.90
CA GLY A 33 2.13 7.32 5.16
C GLY A 33 1.12 7.85 6.16
N THR A 34 -0.17 7.74 5.87
CA THR A 34 -1.23 7.90 6.86
C THR A 34 -1.84 6.53 7.12
N VAL A 35 -1.95 6.15 8.39
CA VAL A 35 -2.83 5.04 8.79
C VAL A 35 -4.23 5.47 8.39
N ASN A 36 -4.82 4.81 7.38
CA ASN A 36 -6.23 5.00 7.06
C ASN A 36 -7.04 4.23 8.11
N SER A 37 -7.17 4.83 9.30
CA SER A 37 -7.74 4.29 10.54
C SER A 37 -9.22 3.87 10.44
N ALA A 38 -9.82 3.88 9.25
CA ALA A 38 -11.26 3.72 9.09
C ALA A 38 -11.72 2.24 9.11
N SER A 39 -10.81 1.26 9.01
CA SER A 39 -11.15 -0.18 9.12
C SER A 39 -10.78 -0.75 10.49
N SER A 40 -10.82 0.05 11.56
CA SER A 40 -10.53 -0.46 12.90
C SER A 40 -11.69 -1.34 13.41
N TYR A 41 -11.46 -2.64 13.52
CA TYR A 41 -12.29 -3.52 14.36
C TYR A 41 -11.57 -3.70 15.69
N TRP A 42 -12.22 -3.33 16.79
CA TRP A 42 -11.73 -3.58 18.15
C TRP A 42 -12.50 -4.77 18.72
N GLY A 43 -11.77 -5.77 19.25
CA GLY A 43 -12.38 -6.83 20.05
C GLY A 43 -13.01 -6.26 21.35
N TRP A 44 -13.88 -7.05 22.00
CA TRP A 44 -14.72 -6.67 23.15
C TRP A 44 -13.97 -5.91 24.27
N ASN A 45 -12.66 -6.12 24.45
CA ASN A 45 -11.86 -5.48 25.50
C ASN A 45 -10.69 -4.59 24.98
N GLY A 46 -10.65 -4.25 23.69
CA GLY A 46 -9.53 -3.48 23.10
C GLY A 46 -8.22 -4.27 22.94
N THR A 47 -8.21 -5.55 23.30
CA THR A 47 -7.08 -6.49 23.31
C THR A 47 -6.46 -6.76 21.92
N TRP A 48 -7.26 -6.71 20.87
CA TRP A 48 -6.78 -6.82 19.51
C TRP A 48 -7.48 -5.81 18.60
N SER A 49 -6.77 -5.38 17.55
CA SER A 49 -7.32 -4.52 16.51
C SER A 49 -6.79 -4.86 15.12
N THR A 50 -7.65 -4.78 14.11
CA THR A 50 -7.26 -4.85 12.70
C THR A 50 -7.41 -3.50 12.02
N HIS A 51 -6.48 -3.13 11.14
CA HIS A 51 -6.50 -1.86 10.41
C HIS A 51 -6.07 -2.06 8.96
N VAL A 52 -6.58 -1.23 8.06
CA VAL A 52 -5.99 -1.06 6.73
C VAL A 52 -4.98 0.08 6.82
N VAL A 53 -3.73 -0.18 6.44
CA VAL A 53 -2.66 0.82 6.50
C VAL A 53 -2.08 1.05 5.11
N GLY A 54 -1.92 2.31 4.73
CA GLY A 54 -1.16 2.70 3.56
C GLY A 54 0.32 2.80 3.89
N THR A 55 1.16 2.07 3.15
CA THR A 55 2.60 2.31 3.12
C THR A 55 2.90 3.49 2.20
N ASN A 56 2.30 3.47 1.00
CA ASN A 56 2.47 4.47 -0.06
C ASN A 56 1.11 4.71 -0.76
N CYS A 57 1.03 5.67 -1.68
CA CYS A 57 -0.19 5.97 -2.44
C CYS A 57 -0.59 4.84 -3.41
N SER A 58 0.26 3.80 -3.54
CA SER A 58 0.09 2.69 -4.46
C SER A 58 -0.13 1.34 -3.77
N THR A 59 -0.08 1.26 -2.44
CA THR A 59 -0.20 -0.01 -1.71
C THR A 59 -0.92 0.13 -0.37
N ARG A 60 -1.61 -0.93 0.02
CA ARG A 60 -2.27 -1.09 1.32
C ARG A 60 -1.90 -2.44 1.94
N TYR A 61 -1.89 -2.56 3.25
CA TYR A 61 -1.75 -3.84 3.96
C TYR A 61 -2.67 -3.90 5.17
N GLY A 62 -3.05 -5.11 5.58
CA GLY A 62 -3.77 -5.36 6.82
C GLY A 62 -2.78 -5.40 7.98
N ARG A 63 -3.01 -4.57 9.00
CA ARG A 63 -2.28 -4.58 10.26
C ARG A 63 -3.15 -5.20 11.33
N PHE A 64 -2.65 -6.21 12.02
CA PHE A 64 -3.23 -6.75 13.25
C PHE A 64 -2.34 -6.36 14.42
N VAL A 65 -2.94 -5.86 15.50
CA VAL A 65 -2.27 -5.57 16.76
C VAL A 65 -2.91 -6.45 17.82
N TRP A 66 -2.09 -7.14 18.61
CA TRP A 66 -2.54 -7.97 19.73
C TRP A 66 -1.61 -7.82 20.92
N ASP A 67 -2.16 -7.43 22.06
CA ASP A 67 -1.40 -6.91 23.22
C ASP A 67 -1.62 -7.68 24.54
N THR A 68 -2.09 -8.94 24.49
CA THR A 68 -2.30 -9.69 25.75
C THR A 68 -1.87 -11.15 25.66
N SER A 69 -1.24 -11.63 26.74
CA SER A 69 -0.87 -13.03 26.96
C SER A 69 -2.04 -13.98 27.20
N ASP A 70 -3.24 -13.46 27.49
CA ASP A 70 -4.35 -14.24 28.07
C ASP A 70 -5.06 -15.16 27.06
N GLN A 71 -4.74 -15.03 25.77
CA GLN A 71 -5.24 -15.92 24.73
C GLN A 71 -4.12 -16.74 24.10
N CYS A 72 -3.32 -17.38 24.95
CA CYS A 72 -2.34 -18.36 24.51
C CYS A 72 -3.03 -19.48 23.70
N CYS A 73 -2.29 -20.06 22.76
CA CYS A 73 -2.65 -21.31 22.09
C CYS A 73 -3.68 -21.25 20.93
N ASN A 74 -3.97 -20.09 20.34
CA ASN A 74 -4.70 -20.01 19.06
C ASN A 74 -3.82 -19.40 17.94
N PRO A 75 -3.69 -20.02 16.75
CA PRO A 75 -3.07 -19.37 15.59
C PRO A 75 -4.02 -18.32 15.05
N TRP A 76 -3.59 -17.07 15.10
CA TRP A 76 -4.34 -15.97 14.55
C TRP A 76 -4.00 -15.80 13.08
N TRP A 77 -5.00 -15.39 12.30
CA TRP A 77 -4.82 -15.02 10.91
C TRP A 77 -5.29 -13.59 10.71
N VAL A 78 -4.57 -12.86 9.89
CA VAL A 78 -4.96 -11.53 9.42
C VAL A 78 -5.02 -11.55 7.90
N LYS A 79 -5.99 -10.83 7.33
CA LYS A 79 -6.20 -10.71 5.89
C LYS A 79 -6.53 -9.27 5.52
N ILE A 80 -6.09 -8.82 4.35
CA ILE A 80 -6.59 -7.63 3.68
C ILE A 80 -7.21 -8.05 2.35
N GLU A 81 -8.34 -7.44 2.01
CA GLU A 81 -8.96 -7.59 0.70
C GLU A 81 -9.16 -6.23 0.03
N ARG A 82 -9.01 -6.20 -1.28
CA ARG A 82 -9.36 -5.07 -2.16
C ARG A 82 -10.56 -5.45 -3.01
N GLN A 83 -11.53 -4.57 -3.07
CA GLN A 83 -12.62 -4.63 -4.03
C GLN A 83 -12.55 -3.48 -5.04
N LEU A 84 -12.91 -3.79 -6.28
CA LEU A 84 -13.16 -2.81 -7.33
C LEU A 84 -14.64 -2.79 -7.68
N TRP A 85 -15.17 -1.59 -7.95
CA TRP A 85 -16.51 -1.44 -8.48
C TRP A 85 -16.51 -1.72 -9.99
N GLY A 86 -17.24 -2.76 -10.39
CA GLY A 86 -17.48 -3.10 -11.80
C GLY A 86 -18.97 -3.02 -12.16
N SER A 87 -19.32 -3.48 -13.36
CA SER A 87 -20.69 -3.43 -13.89
C SER A 87 -21.73 -4.18 -13.04
N TYR A 88 -21.28 -5.11 -12.20
CA TYR A 88 -22.13 -5.95 -11.34
C TYR A 88 -21.90 -5.68 -9.84
N GLY A 89 -21.28 -4.54 -9.51
CA GLY A 89 -21.00 -4.11 -8.14
C GLY A 89 -19.57 -4.38 -7.68
N TRP A 90 -19.39 -4.50 -6.36
CA TRP A 90 -18.07 -4.68 -5.75
C TRP A 90 -17.56 -6.11 -5.92
N LEU A 91 -16.40 -6.25 -6.56
CA LEU A 91 -15.74 -7.54 -6.79
C LEU A 91 -14.38 -7.58 -6.09
N THR A 92 -14.12 -8.63 -5.31
CA THR A 92 -12.81 -8.84 -4.68
C THR A 92 -11.79 -9.18 -5.75
N THR A 93 -10.76 -8.34 -5.87
CA THR A 93 -9.71 -8.49 -6.88
C THR A 93 -8.39 -8.95 -6.29
N HIS A 94 -8.11 -8.59 -5.04
CA HIS A 94 -6.86 -8.95 -4.38
C HIS A 94 -7.12 -9.33 -2.93
N THR A 95 -6.40 -10.34 -2.48
CA THR A 95 -6.43 -10.81 -1.11
C THR A 95 -5.02 -11.17 -0.68
N GLN A 96 -4.61 -10.68 0.49
CA GLN A 96 -3.35 -11.10 1.13
C GLN A 96 -3.66 -11.52 2.55
N SER A 97 -3.15 -12.68 2.96
CA SER A 97 -3.35 -13.20 4.32
C SER A 97 -2.03 -13.63 4.94
N LYS A 98 -1.97 -13.61 6.27
CA LYS A 98 -0.81 -14.00 7.04
C LYS A 98 -1.25 -14.75 8.29
N ARG A 99 -0.60 -15.89 8.53
CA ARG A 99 -0.64 -16.60 9.80
C ARG A 99 0.30 -15.94 10.80
N MET A 100 -0.17 -15.80 12.03
CA MET A 100 0.62 -15.40 13.19
C MET A 100 0.80 -16.62 14.08
N GLU A 101 2.05 -16.89 14.44
CA GLU A 101 2.38 -18.02 15.30
C GLU A 101 2.01 -17.74 16.75
N PHE A 102 1.87 -18.80 17.53
CA PHE A 102 1.46 -18.75 18.92
C PHE A 102 2.38 -17.84 19.75
N GLY A 103 1.79 -16.99 20.59
CA GLY A 103 2.55 -16.12 21.50
C GLY A 103 3.38 -15.03 20.79
N ASN A 104 3.20 -14.87 19.48
CA ASN A 104 3.80 -13.75 18.76
C ASN A 104 2.89 -12.53 18.97
N PHE A 105 3.12 -11.82 20.07
CA PHE A 105 2.39 -10.59 20.41
C PHE A 105 2.95 -9.38 19.65
N GLY A 106 2.15 -8.33 19.54
CA GLY A 106 2.54 -7.06 18.94
C GLY A 106 1.85 -6.79 17.61
N THR A 107 2.59 -6.18 16.68
CA THR A 107 2.05 -5.71 15.40
C THR A 107 2.45 -6.65 14.27
N HIS A 108 1.45 -7.18 13.56
CA HIS A 108 1.63 -8.09 12.44
C HIS A 108 0.97 -7.55 11.18
N ASN A 109 1.76 -7.43 10.12
CA ASN A 109 1.29 -6.93 8.84
C ASN A 109 1.18 -8.07 7.82
N THR A 110 0.13 -8.07 7.01
CA THR A 110 0.02 -8.90 5.81
C THR A 110 1.04 -8.47 4.73
N GLY A 111 1.10 -9.21 3.63
CA GLY A 111 1.59 -8.66 2.37
C GLY A 111 0.74 -7.48 1.89
N THR A 112 1.24 -6.73 0.91
CA THR A 112 0.56 -5.56 0.35
C THR A 112 -0.39 -5.93 -0.78
N VAL A 113 -1.50 -5.20 -0.89
CA VAL A 113 -2.37 -5.16 -2.07
C VAL A 113 -2.17 -3.82 -2.79
N PRO A 114 -2.24 -3.79 -4.13
CA PRO A 114 -2.10 -2.55 -4.87
C PRO A 114 -3.30 -1.63 -4.61
N SER A 115 -3.05 -0.32 -4.54
CA SER A 115 -4.04 0.75 -4.60
C SER A 115 -3.77 1.52 -5.88
N ARG A 116 -4.76 1.51 -6.77
CA ARG A 116 -4.66 2.10 -8.10
C ARG A 116 -6.02 2.73 -8.42
N PRO A 117 -6.22 4.00 -8.04
CA PRO A 117 -7.46 4.71 -8.34
C PRO A 117 -7.78 4.80 -9.84
N SER A 118 -6.76 4.62 -10.69
CA SER A 118 -6.92 4.49 -12.15
C SER A 118 -7.73 3.26 -12.58
N ASP A 119 -7.78 2.21 -11.75
CA ASP A 119 -8.55 1.00 -12.02
C ASP A 119 -10.06 1.20 -11.75
N GLY A 120 -10.45 2.35 -11.19
CA GLY A 120 -11.82 2.69 -10.82
C GLY A 120 -12.00 2.91 -9.32
N SER A 121 -13.26 2.93 -8.88
CA SER A 121 -13.57 3.02 -7.45
C SER A 121 -13.08 1.78 -6.72
N GLU A 122 -12.21 1.99 -5.74
CA GLU A 122 -11.63 0.92 -4.93
C GLU A 122 -12.01 1.06 -3.46
N ARG A 123 -12.06 -0.08 -2.78
CA ARG A 123 -12.22 -0.15 -1.33
C ARG A 123 -11.45 -1.32 -0.75
N PHE A 124 -11.09 -1.20 0.51
CA PHE A 124 -10.25 -2.13 1.25
C PHE A 124 -10.88 -2.44 2.59
N HIS A 125 -10.64 -3.62 3.12
CA HIS A 125 -10.91 -3.92 4.52
C HIS A 125 -9.88 -4.90 5.06
N ALA A 126 -9.70 -4.88 6.37
CA ALA A 126 -8.86 -5.83 7.06
C ALA A 126 -9.74 -6.75 7.92
N CYS A 127 -9.38 -8.03 7.96
CA CYS A 127 -10.07 -9.03 8.75
C CYS A 127 -9.08 -9.83 9.59
N TRP A 128 -9.57 -10.40 10.67
CA TRP A 128 -8.87 -11.40 11.46
C TRP A 128 -9.75 -12.62 11.70
N GLY A 129 -9.14 -13.73 12.10
CA GLY A 129 -9.85 -14.91 12.55
C GLY A 129 -8.92 -15.91 13.21
N VAL A 130 -9.49 -16.89 13.88
CA VAL A 130 -8.75 -17.99 14.52
C VAL A 130 -8.87 -19.22 13.63
N GLY A 131 -7.74 -19.73 13.16
CA GLY A 131 -7.66 -20.91 12.30
C GLY A 131 -6.73 -21.97 12.88
N TYR A 132 -6.89 -23.24 12.51
CA TYR A 132 -6.05 -24.32 13.02
C TYR A 132 -4.79 -24.51 12.16
N GLN A 133 -3.63 -24.49 12.80
CA GLN A 133 -2.31 -24.78 12.23
C GLN A 133 -2.03 -24.09 10.88
N LEU A 134 -2.26 -24.77 9.76
CA LEU A 134 -1.97 -24.30 8.40
C LEU A 134 -3.22 -23.93 7.60
N THR A 135 -4.40 -24.08 8.19
CA THR A 135 -5.68 -23.81 7.52
C THR A 135 -6.19 -22.43 7.94
N PRO A 136 -6.42 -21.51 6.99
CA PRO A 136 -7.04 -20.22 7.29
C PRO A 136 -8.45 -20.42 7.85
N PRO A 137 -8.95 -19.47 8.65
CA PRO A 137 -10.27 -19.58 9.26
C PRO A 137 -11.39 -19.58 8.21
N SER A 138 -12.41 -20.39 8.46
CA SER A 138 -13.63 -20.45 7.63
C SER A 138 -14.54 -19.24 7.82
N SER A 139 -14.42 -18.56 8.97
CA SER A 139 -15.13 -17.32 9.28
C SER A 139 -14.14 -16.21 9.62
N TRP A 140 -14.41 -15.01 9.12
CA TRP A 140 -13.55 -13.85 9.30
C TRP A 140 -14.32 -12.74 10.00
N THR A 141 -13.69 -12.13 11.00
CA THR A 141 -14.17 -10.90 11.61
C THR A 141 -13.49 -9.74 10.92
N CYS A 142 -14.27 -8.94 10.18
CA CYS A 142 -13.76 -7.86 9.34
C CYS A 142 -14.11 -6.48 9.90
N GLY A 143 -13.21 -5.53 9.72
CA GLY A 143 -13.54 -4.11 9.86
C GLY A 143 -14.40 -3.60 8.71
N GLY A 144 -14.84 -2.35 8.81
CA GLY A 144 -15.56 -1.68 7.73
C GLY A 144 -14.70 -1.47 6.48
N TRP A 145 -15.37 -1.28 5.34
CA TRP A 145 -14.70 -0.92 4.09
C TRP A 145 -14.22 0.53 4.11
N VAL A 146 -13.02 0.75 3.57
CA VAL A 146 -12.38 2.07 3.45
C VAL A 146 -11.90 2.29 2.02
N SER A 147 -11.99 3.51 1.51
CA SER A 147 -11.48 3.88 0.18
C SER A 147 -10.07 4.47 0.27
#